data_AF-A0A9D8BC29-F1
#
_entry.id   AF-A0A9D8BC29-F1
#
_cell.length_a   1.000
_cell.length_b   1.000
_cell.length_c   1.000
_cell.angle_alpha   90.00
_cell.angle_beta   90.00
_cell.angle_gamma   90.00
#
_symmetry.space_group_name_H-M   'P 1'
#
loop_
_entity.id
_entity.type
_entity.pdbx_description
1 polymer ?
#
loop_
_entity_poly.entity_id
_entity_poly.type
_entity_poly.pdbx_seq_one_letter_code
_entity_poly.pdbx_strand_id
1 'polypeptide(L)' 'MDPITIEVIRSALAYSAEEAGIALRNSAYSPNIKERMDHSCALFDPM' A
#
# COMPACT_ATOMS: atom_id res chain seq x y z
N MET A 1 -0.03 -6.52 23.41
CA MET A 1 -0.08 -7.33 22.17
C MET A 1 1.12 -8.25 22.21
N ASP A 2 0.94 -9.53 21.91
CA ASP A 2 2.05 -10.48 21.85
C ASP A 2 2.81 -10.34 20.50
N PRO A 3 4.03 -10.88 20.40
CA PRO A 3 4.86 -10.75 19.20
C PRO A 3 4.21 -11.31 17.93
N ILE A 4 3.40 -12.37 18.03
CA ILE A 4 2.73 -12.98 16.87
C ILE A 4 1.67 -12.02 16.34
N THR A 5 0.84 -11.47 17.23
CA THR A 5 -0.19 -10.50 16.86
C THR A 5 0.41 -9.26 16.18
N ILE A 6 1.53 -8.74 16.68
CA ILE A 6 2.22 -7.59 16.07
C ILE A 6 2.69 -7.92 14.65
N GLU A 7 3.29 -9.09 14.44
CA GLU A 7 3.81 -9.48 13.13
C GLU A 7 2.69 -9.72 12.10
N VAL A 8 1.56 -10.29 12.54
CA VAL A 8 0.36 -10.44 11.70
C VAL A 8 -0.16 -9.08 11.26
N ILE A 9 -0.28 -8.13 12.18
CA ILE A 9 -0.76 -6.77 11.87
C ILE A 9 0.22 -6.05 10.95
N ARG A 10 1.53 -6.13 11.21
CA ARG A 10 2.58 -5.55 10.37
C ARG A 10 2.47 -6.06 8.93
N SER A 11 2.33 -7.38 8.76
CA SER A 11 2.20 -8.01 7.45
C SER A 11 0.91 -7.62 6.74
N ALA A 12 -0.21 -7.60 7.45
CA ALA A 12 -1.51 -7.20 6.90
C ALA A 12 -1.52 -5.74 6.43
N LEU A 13 -0.95 -4.82 7.22
CA LEU A 13 -0.87 -3.39 6.88
C LEU A 13 0.07 -3.14 5.69
N ALA A 14 1.23 -3.80 5.67
CA ALA A 14 2.17 -3.70 4.55
C ALA A 14 1.52 -4.17 3.24
N TYR A 15 0.87 -5.33 3.27
CA TYR A 15 0.19 -5.88 2.09
C TYR A 15 -1.00 -5.01 1.65
N SER A 16 -1.76 -4.45 2.60
CA SER A 16 -2.87 -3.54 2.28
C SER A 16 -2.41 -2.29 1.52
N ALA A 17 -1.26 -1.70 1.91
CA ALA A 17 -0.69 -0.56 1.20
C ALA A 17 -0.17 -0.94 -0.20
N GLU A 18 0.41 -2.15 -0.35
CA GLU A 18 0.89 -2.67 -1.63
C GLU A 18 -0.26 -2.90 -2.62
N GLU A 19 -1.33 -3.58 -2.20
CA GLU A 19 -2.52 -3.82 -3.02
C GLU A 19 -3.19 -2.50 -3.46
N ALA A 20 -3.22 -1.49 -2.58
CA ALA A 20 -3.69 -0.15 -2.92
C ALA A 20 -2.83 0.49 -4.04
N GLY A 21 -1.51 0.33 -3.98
CA GLY A 21 -0.59 0.79 -5.02
C GLY A 21 -0.80 0.09 -6.35
N ILE A 22 -1.00 -1.23 -6.33
CA ILE A 22 -1.31 -2.03 -7.53
C ILE A 22 -2.64 -1.57 -8.15
N ALA A 23 -3.68 -1.39 -7.35
CA ALA A 23 -4.98 -0.91 -7.80
C ALA A 23 -4.89 0.50 -8.41
N LEU A 24 -4.13 1.41 -7.79
CA LEU A 24 -3.86 2.76 -8.31
C LEU A 24 -3.17 2.69 -9.67
N ARG A 25 -2.10 1.90 -9.80
CA ARG A 25 -1.38 1.73 -11.06
C ARG A 25 -2.27 1.18 -12.18
N ASN A 26 -3.08 0.17 -11.87
CA ASN A 26 -3.94 -0.51 -12.85
C ASN A 26 -5.07 0.38 -13.38
N SER A 27 -5.56 1.30 -12.54
CA SER A 27 -6.61 2.25 -12.90
C SER A 27 -6.08 3.55 -13.54
N ALA A 28 -4.78 3.82 -13.47
CA ALA A 28 -4.21 5.08 -13.93
C ALA A 28 -4.08 5.16 -15.47
N TYR A 29 -4.45 6.32 -16.02
CA TYR A 29 -4.18 6.71 -17.41
C TYR A 29 -2.84 7.44 -17.60
N SER A 30 -2.29 8.03 -16.53
CA SER A 30 -1.04 8.79 -16.58
C SER A 30 0.17 7.87 -16.81
N PRO A 31 1.02 8.13 -17.84
CA PRO A 31 2.25 7.38 -18.05
C PRO A 31 3.21 7.45 -16.87
N ASN A 32 3.22 8.56 -16.11
CA ASN A 32 4.05 8.67 -14.91
C ASN A 32 3.67 7.62 -13.86
N ILE A 33 2.37 7.35 -13.69
CA ILE A 33 1.89 6.36 -12.72
C ILE A 33 1.98 4.94 -13.31
N LYS A 34 1.49 4.73 -14.53
CA LYS A 34 1.35 3.39 -15.13
C LYS A 34 2.68 2.78 -15.58
N GLU A 35 3.52 3.57 -16.25
CA GLU A 35 4.77 3.11 -16.87
C GLU A 35 5.98 3.42 -16.01
N ARG A 36 6.09 4.67 -15.52
CA ARG A 36 7.24 5.10 -14.71
C ARG A 36 7.14 4.69 -13.24
N MET A 37 5.97 4.21 -12.81
CA MET A 37 5.71 3.80 -11.44
C MET A 37 6.01 4.91 -10.41
N ASP A 38 5.81 6.16 -10.81
CA ASP A 38 5.99 7.35 -9.96
C ASP A 38 4.73 7.57 -9.10
N HIS A 39 4.54 6.69 -8.13
CA HIS A 39 3.45 6.74 -7.14
C HIS A 39 3.83 5.96 -5.87
N SER A 40 3.15 6.24 -4.77
CA SER A 40 3.25 5.48 -3.52
C SER A 40 1.89 5.47 -2.80
N CYS A 41 1.70 4.47 -1.93
CA CYS A 41 0.52 4.36 -1.07
C CYS A 41 0.96 4.17 0.38
N ALA A 42 0.29 4.85 1.30
CA ALA A 42 0.57 4.80 2.73
C ALA A 42 -0.74 4.79 3.52
N LEU A 43 -0.72 4.11 4.66
CA LEU A 43 -1.82 4.06 5.62
C LEU A 43 -1.49 5.00 6.78
N PHE A 44 -2.49 5.75 7.23
CA PHE A 44 -2.38 6.70 8.32
C PHE A 44 -3.45 6.40 9.37
N ASP A 45 -3.11 6.62 10.63
CA ASP A 45 -4.07 6.67 11.71
C ASP A 45 -4.80 8.04 11.73
N PRO A 46 -5.92 8.15 12.46
CA PRO A 46 -6.55 9.44 12.71
C PRO A 46 -5.62 10.37 13.50
N MET A 47 -5.65 11.68 13.18
CA MET A 47 -4.98 12.73 13.98
C MET A 47 -5.74 13.07 15.26
#